data_AF-A0A533WQQ7-F1
#
_entry.id   AF-A0A533WQQ7-F1
#
_cell.length_a   1.000
_cell.length_b   1.000
_cell.length_c   1.000
_cell.angle_alpha   90.00
_cell.angle_beta   90.00
_cell.angle_gamma   90.00
#
_symmetry.space_group_name_H-M   'P 1'
#
loop_
_entity.id
_entity.type
_entity.pdbx_description
1 polymer ?
#
loop_
_entity_poly.entity_id
_entity_poly.type
_entity_poly.pdbx_seq_one_letter_code
_entity_poly.pdbx_strand_id
1 'polypeptide(L)'
;MPDNAQRGEVIVEGDLKAKSAAILADIDSVIDQTLQIFELNSKEGEIIESIGSSISILLTTLKLSLSLSQNIFQNDFPAVKSAVLNGNAEIILMLANGNIITKKFGELDSTQVVNVIKEAIPKLSQSAEARKVDLTEKIVLLKKVAKQFQRVKAITGTEAEEEE
;
A
#
# COMPACT_ATOMS: atom_id res chain seq x y z
N MET A 1 -41.42 5.23 67.46
CA MET A 1 -41.79 6.48 66.79
C MET A 1 -41.38 7.61 67.73
N PRO A 2 -40.60 8.64 67.33
CA PRO A 2 -40.16 9.09 66.01
C PRO A 2 -38.61 8.95 65.89
N ASP A 3 -37.84 9.43 64.92
CA ASP A 3 -38.08 10.31 63.79
C ASP A 3 -37.08 9.95 62.69
N ASN A 4 -37.59 9.65 61.51
CA ASN A 4 -36.82 9.25 60.34
C ASN A 4 -36.47 10.54 59.58
N ALA A 5 -35.50 11.30 60.08
CA ALA A 5 -35.02 12.49 59.40
C ALA A 5 -34.07 12.08 58.26
N GLN A 6 -34.65 11.94 57.06
CA GLN A 6 -33.93 11.92 55.79
C GLN A 6 -32.86 13.03 55.78
N ARG A 7 -31.59 12.65 55.89
CA ARG A 7 -30.49 13.47 55.39
C ARG A 7 -30.59 13.43 53.86
N GLY A 8 -31.41 14.32 53.31
CA GLY A 8 -31.28 14.70 51.91
C GLY A 8 -29.87 15.28 51.75
N GLU A 9 -29.03 14.61 50.97
CA GLU A 9 -27.83 15.23 50.42
C GLU A 9 -28.29 16.44 49.60
N VAL A 10 -28.20 17.61 50.22
CA VAL A 10 -28.31 18.87 49.49
C VAL A 10 -27.07 18.93 48.62
N ILE A 11 -27.21 18.51 47.37
CA ILE A 11 -26.20 18.77 46.36
C ILE A 11 -26.12 20.28 46.22
N VAL A 12 -25.10 20.88 46.82
CA VAL A 12 -24.90 22.32 46.83
C VAL A 12 -24.69 22.74 45.37
N GLU A 13 -25.52 23.66 44.89
CA GLU A 13 -25.57 24.11 43.48
C GLU A 13 -24.18 24.53 42.92
N GLY A 14 -23.25 24.95 43.79
CA GLY A 14 -21.87 25.25 43.45
C GLY A 14 -20.99 24.03 43.13
N ASP A 15 -21.26 22.87 43.73
CA ASP A 15 -20.57 21.60 43.47
C ASP A 15 -20.97 21.04 42.09
N LEU A 16 -22.24 21.19 41.71
CA LEU A 16 -22.71 20.84 40.37
C LEU A 16 -22.10 21.73 39.29
N LYS A 17 -22.00 23.05 39.54
CA LYS A 17 -21.38 24.01 38.61
C LYS A 17 -19.89 23.72 38.42
N ALA A 18 -19.14 23.49 39.50
CA ALA A 18 -17.72 23.14 39.41
C ALA A 18 -17.49 21.80 38.70
N LYS A 19 -18.27 20.76 39.03
CA LYS A 19 -18.22 19.46 38.34
C LYS A 19 -18.59 19.59 36.86
N SER A 20 -19.60 20.39 36.52
CA SER A 20 -19.98 20.63 35.13
C SER A 20 -18.88 21.35 34.34
N ALA A 21 -18.20 22.33 34.94
CA ALA A 21 -17.09 23.02 34.30
C ALA A 21 -15.88 22.10 34.06
N ALA A 22 -15.58 21.20 35.01
CA ALA A 22 -14.53 20.21 34.84
C ALA A 22 -14.85 19.20 33.71
N ILE A 23 -16.08 18.69 33.67
CA ILE A 23 -16.53 17.80 32.59
C ILE A 23 -16.46 18.50 31.23
N LEU A 24 -16.85 19.78 31.15
CA LEU A 24 -16.74 20.55 29.91
C LEU A 24 -15.29 20.74 29.47
N ALA A 25 -14.38 21.03 30.40
CA ALA A 25 -12.95 21.13 30.08
C ALA A 25 -12.36 19.79 29.61
N ASP A 26 -12.78 18.66 30.20
CA ASP A 26 -12.39 17.33 29.74
C ASP A 26 -12.93 17.04 28.33
N ILE A 27 -14.18 17.44 28.05
CA ILE A 27 -14.78 17.33 26.72
C ILE A 27 -13.98 18.15 25.70
N ASP A 28 -13.66 19.41 26.00
CA ASP A 28 -12.87 20.27 25.13
C ASP A 28 -11.49 19.64 24.86
N SER A 29 -10.83 19.10 25.88
CA SER A 29 -9.55 18.41 25.72
C SER A 29 -9.64 17.16 24.84
N VAL A 30 -10.71 16.37 24.97
CA VAL A 30 -10.94 15.19 24.12
C VAL A 30 -11.23 15.60 22.68
N ILE A 31 -11.98 16.69 22.48
CA ILE A 31 -12.24 17.24 21.13
C ILE A 31 -10.92 17.65 20.48
N ASP A 32 -10.07 18.41 21.17
CA ASP A 32 -8.78 18.86 20.64
C ASP A 32 -7.85 17.69 20.29
N GLN A 33 -7.78 16.67 21.15
CA GLN A 33 -7.01 15.46 20.87
C GLN A 33 -7.56 14.70 19.66
N THR A 34 -8.88 14.61 19.54
CA THR A 34 -9.54 13.92 18.42
C THR A 34 -9.29 14.64 17.10
N LEU A 35 -9.32 15.98 17.10
CA LEU A 35 -8.98 16.80 15.93
C LEU A 35 -7.53 16.56 15.48
N GLN A 36 -6.58 16.55 16.42
CA GLN A 36 -5.18 16.26 16.12
C GLN A 36 -5.01 14.85 15.55
N ILE A 37 -5.69 13.84 16.10
CA ILE A 37 -5.67 12.47 15.58
C ILE A 37 -6.25 12.42 14.16
N PHE A 38 -7.35 13.13 13.91
CA PHE A 38 -7.94 13.19 12.58
C PHE A 38 -6.96 13.77 11.55
N GLU A 39 -6.28 14.87 11.88
CA GLU A 39 -5.25 15.45 11.00
C GLU A 39 -4.09 14.49 10.75
N LEU A 40 -3.64 13.76 11.77
CA LEU A 40 -2.57 12.77 11.65
C LEU A 40 -3.01 11.60 10.75
N ASN A 41 -4.22 11.08 10.93
CA ASN A 41 -4.77 10.00 10.10
C ASN A 41 -4.93 10.43 8.64
N SER A 42 -5.31 11.69 8.39
CA SER A 42 -5.39 12.24 7.03
C SER A 42 -4.00 12.25 6.36
N LYS A 43 -2.98 12.78 7.06
CA LYS A 43 -1.60 12.80 6.56
C LYS A 43 -1.04 11.39 6.34
N GLU A 44 -1.38 10.47 7.23
CA GLU A 44 -1.01 9.07 7.10
C GLU A 44 -1.61 8.44 5.83
N GLY A 45 -2.90 8.66 5.57
CA GLY A 45 -3.56 8.20 4.35
C GLY A 45 -2.87 8.72 3.08
N GLU A 46 -2.55 10.02 3.03
CA GLU A 46 -1.82 10.62 1.89
C GLU A 46 -0.44 9.97 1.67
N ILE A 47 0.28 9.68 2.75
CA ILE A 47 1.59 9.01 2.67
C ILE A 47 1.42 7.58 2.13
N ILE A 48 0.42 6.83 2.60
CA ILE A 48 0.14 5.47 2.14
C ILE A 48 -0.20 5.45 0.64
N GLU A 49 -1.05 6.37 0.18
CA GLU A 49 -1.39 6.49 -1.24
C GLU A 49 -0.17 6.81 -2.12
N SER A 50 0.70 7.71 -1.66
CA SER A 50 1.96 8.06 -2.33
C SER A 50 2.91 6.87 -2.43
N ILE A 51 3.02 6.07 -1.37
CA ILE A 51 3.79 4.81 -1.37
C ILE A 51 3.18 3.82 -2.37
N GLY A 52 1.87 3.63 -2.34
CA GLY A 52 1.17 2.73 -3.27
C GLY A 52 1.42 3.09 -4.73
N SER A 53 1.35 4.39 -5.05
CA SER A 53 1.66 4.92 -6.38
C SER A 53 3.10 4.62 -6.81
N SER A 54 4.06 4.82 -5.90
CA SER A 54 5.47 4.53 -6.15
C SER A 54 5.73 3.04 -6.39
N ILE A 55 5.11 2.17 -5.58
CA ILE A 55 5.19 0.71 -5.73
C ILE A 55 4.60 0.26 -7.07
N SER A 56 3.47 0.83 -7.48
CA SER A 56 2.83 0.55 -8.77
C SER A 56 3.77 0.83 -9.95
N ILE A 57 4.46 1.97 -9.93
CA ILE A 57 5.46 2.33 -10.95
C ILE A 57 6.60 1.30 -11.00
N LEU A 58 7.12 0.88 -9.84
CA LEU A 58 8.19 -0.11 -9.75
C LEU A 58 7.75 -1.46 -10.31
N LEU A 59 6.59 -1.97 -9.87
CA LEU A 59 6.07 -3.26 -10.31
C LEU A 59 5.76 -3.28 -11.80
N THR A 60 5.16 -2.21 -12.33
CA THR A 60 4.83 -2.08 -13.76
C THR A 60 6.11 -2.01 -14.60
N THR A 61 7.11 -1.25 -14.17
CA THR A 61 8.40 -1.14 -14.87
C THR A 61 9.13 -2.49 -14.91
N LEU A 62 9.09 -3.23 -13.80
CA LEU A 62 9.67 -4.57 -13.71
C LEU A 62 8.80 -5.66 -14.36
N LYS A 63 7.55 -5.34 -14.73
CA LYS A 63 6.53 -6.28 -15.22
C LYS A 63 6.34 -7.47 -14.26
N LEU A 64 6.17 -7.16 -12.98
CA LEU A 64 6.18 -8.13 -11.88
C LEU A 64 4.87 -8.08 -11.10
N SER A 65 4.53 -9.22 -10.49
CA SER A 65 3.61 -9.29 -9.35
C SER A 65 4.29 -10.06 -8.24
N LEU A 66 4.04 -9.67 -6.99
CA LEU A 66 4.73 -10.20 -5.83
C LEU A 66 3.77 -11.02 -4.98
N SER A 67 4.11 -12.28 -4.72
CA SER A 67 3.46 -13.02 -3.64
C SER A 67 3.83 -12.38 -2.30
N LEU A 68 2.84 -12.22 -1.43
CA LEU A 68 2.98 -11.69 -0.09
C LEU A 68 2.62 -12.77 0.95
N SER A 69 3.15 -12.61 2.16
CA SER A 69 2.78 -13.43 3.29
C SER A 69 1.31 -13.22 3.67
N GLN A 70 0.59 -14.32 3.83
CA GLN A 70 -0.82 -14.32 4.22
C GLN A 70 -1.00 -13.74 5.63
N ASN A 71 0.02 -13.87 6.49
CA ASN A 71 0.01 -13.39 7.88
C ASN A 71 -0.20 -11.88 7.98
N ILE A 72 0.13 -11.12 6.93
CA ILE A 72 -0.10 -9.68 6.87
C ILE A 72 -1.61 -9.36 6.98
N PHE A 73 -2.47 -10.25 6.47
CA PHE A 73 -3.90 -10.00 6.31
C PHE A 73 -4.78 -10.90 7.20
N GLN A 74 -4.19 -11.76 8.04
CA GLN A 74 -4.93 -12.75 8.83
C GLN A 74 -5.90 -12.15 9.85
N ASN A 75 -5.60 -10.95 10.36
CA ASN A 75 -6.46 -10.27 11.34
C ASN A 75 -7.79 -9.82 10.71
N ASP A 76 -7.75 -9.32 9.48
CA ASP A 76 -8.94 -8.85 8.76
C ASP A 76 -9.66 -9.99 8.03
N PHE A 77 -8.87 -10.93 7.51
CA PHE A 77 -9.33 -12.01 6.66
C PHE A 77 -8.83 -13.34 7.21
N PRO A 78 -9.60 -13.99 8.09
CA PRO A 78 -9.26 -15.33 8.54
C PRO A 78 -9.27 -16.29 7.33
N ALA A 79 -8.26 -17.16 7.27
CA ALA A 79 -8.08 -18.18 6.22
C ALA A 79 -7.74 -17.65 4.80
N VAL A 80 -6.90 -16.61 4.70
CA VAL A 80 -6.23 -16.24 3.44
C VAL A 80 -5.32 -17.40 2.98
N LYS A 81 -5.56 -17.93 1.77
CA LYS A 81 -4.75 -18.97 1.11
C LYS A 81 -3.61 -18.40 0.27
N SER A 82 -3.78 -17.21 -0.29
CA SER A 82 -2.70 -16.52 -0.99
C SER A 82 -2.95 -15.03 -1.02
N ALA A 83 -1.86 -14.27 -1.05
CA ALA A 83 -1.88 -12.83 -1.21
C ALA A 83 -0.89 -12.45 -2.31
N VAL A 84 -1.31 -11.59 -3.23
CA VAL A 84 -0.49 -11.11 -4.34
C VAL A 84 -0.64 -9.61 -4.47
N LEU A 85 0.49 -8.90 -4.52
CA LEU A 85 0.57 -7.50 -4.90
C LEU A 85 0.82 -7.41 -6.41
N ASN A 86 -0.13 -6.84 -7.15
CA ASN A 86 -0.06 -6.75 -8.61
C ASN A 86 0.58 -5.44 -9.10
N GLY A 87 0.73 -5.30 -10.42
CA GLY A 87 1.32 -4.12 -11.07
C GLY A 87 0.61 -2.79 -10.80
N ASN A 88 -0.66 -2.81 -10.41
CA ASN A 88 -1.45 -1.62 -10.10
C ASN A 88 -1.36 -1.22 -8.61
N ALA A 89 -0.51 -1.89 -7.84
CA ALA A 89 -0.49 -1.82 -6.38
C ALA A 89 -1.83 -2.24 -5.73
N GLU A 90 -2.48 -3.25 -6.28
CA GLU A 90 -3.64 -3.89 -5.65
C GLU A 90 -3.21 -5.20 -4.98
N ILE A 91 -3.74 -5.45 -3.79
CA ILE A 91 -3.60 -6.68 -3.04
C ILE A 91 -4.77 -7.59 -3.41
N ILE A 92 -4.45 -8.69 -4.10
CA ILE A 92 -5.39 -9.75 -4.44
C ILE A 92 -5.24 -10.87 -3.41
N LEU A 93 -6.28 -11.08 -2.61
CA LEU A 93 -6.36 -12.13 -1.61
C LEU A 93 -7.26 -13.25 -2.13
N MET A 94 -6.79 -14.49 -2.09
CA MET A 94 -7.62 -15.67 -2.28
C MET A 94 -7.88 -16.30 -0.91
N LEU A 95 -9.15 -16.43 -0.54
CA LEU A 95 -9.56 -17.06 0.72
C LEU A 95 -9.73 -18.57 0.59
N ALA A 96 -9.78 -19.28 1.71
CA ALA A 96 -9.89 -20.73 1.74
C ALA A 96 -11.13 -21.29 1.03
N ASN A 97 -12.23 -20.55 1.07
CA ASN A 97 -13.48 -20.88 0.41
C ASN A 97 -13.51 -20.55 -1.10
N GLY A 98 -12.41 -20.03 -1.65
CA GLY A 98 -12.30 -19.66 -3.07
C GLY A 98 -12.73 -18.22 -3.38
N ASN A 99 -13.21 -17.46 -2.39
CA ASN A 99 -13.52 -16.04 -2.60
C ASN A 99 -12.25 -15.24 -2.87
N ILE A 100 -12.36 -14.26 -3.75
CA ILE A 100 -11.29 -13.32 -4.09
C ILE A 100 -11.67 -11.93 -3.56
N ILE A 101 -10.75 -11.31 -2.84
CA ILE A 101 -10.87 -9.94 -2.36
C ILE A 101 -9.74 -9.14 -2.98
N THR A 102 -10.08 -7.99 -3.56
CA THR A 102 -9.09 -7.03 -4.06
C THR A 102 -9.15 -5.79 -3.19
N LYS A 103 -8.01 -5.43 -2.59
CA LYS A 103 -7.82 -4.15 -1.89
C LYS A 103 -6.83 -3.28 -2.64
N LYS A 104 -7.08 -1.98 -2.71
CA LYS A 104 -6.05 -1.01 -3.14
C LYS A 104 -5.03 -0.84 -2.03
N PHE A 105 -3.79 -0.47 -2.38
CA PHE A 105 -2.76 -0.18 -1.38
C PHE A 105 -3.18 0.92 -0.39
N GLY A 106 -3.92 1.94 -0.84
CA GLY A 106 -4.47 3.01 -0.01
C GLY A 106 -5.52 2.57 1.01
N GLU A 107 -6.06 1.36 0.87
CA GLU A 107 -7.07 0.79 1.78
C GLU A 107 -6.45 -0.09 2.87
N LEU A 108 -5.12 -0.15 2.93
CA LEU A 108 -4.38 -0.90 3.94
C LEU A 108 -4.15 -0.02 5.18
N ASP A 109 -4.20 -0.64 6.35
CA ASP A 109 -3.73 0.03 7.56
C ASP A 109 -2.19 0.13 7.59
N SER A 110 -1.67 0.99 8.46
CA SER A 110 -0.24 1.29 8.55
C SER A 110 0.62 0.09 8.92
N THR A 111 0.08 -0.84 9.71
CA THR A 111 0.78 -2.09 10.08
C THR A 111 0.89 -2.99 8.85
N GLN A 112 -0.19 -3.14 8.10
CA GLN A 112 -0.21 -3.86 6.83
C GLN A 112 0.77 -3.23 5.84
N VAL A 113 0.74 -1.91 5.66
CA VAL A 113 1.65 -1.18 4.76
C VAL A 113 3.11 -1.43 5.11
N VAL A 114 3.49 -1.28 6.38
CA VAL A 114 4.87 -1.52 6.84
C VAL A 114 5.30 -2.96 6.54
N ASN A 115 4.44 -3.94 6.79
CA ASN A 115 4.75 -5.35 6.54
C ASN A 115 4.85 -5.66 5.04
N VAL A 116 3.97 -5.09 4.21
CA VAL A 116 4.05 -5.22 2.75
C VAL A 116 5.37 -4.61 2.25
N ILE A 117 5.76 -3.43 2.71
CA ILE A 117 7.02 -2.78 2.30
C ILE A 117 8.22 -3.65 2.70
N LYS A 118 8.26 -4.13 3.95
CA LYS A 118 9.34 -5.01 4.45
C LYS A 118 9.52 -6.25 3.58
N GLU A 119 8.43 -6.82 3.08
CA GLU A 119 8.47 -8.00 2.22
C GLU A 119 8.73 -7.66 0.74
N ALA A 120 8.15 -6.58 0.23
CA ALA A 120 8.19 -6.22 -1.18
C ALA A 120 9.54 -5.63 -1.61
N ILE A 121 10.13 -4.73 -0.81
CA ILE A 121 11.34 -4.01 -1.21
C ILE A 121 12.53 -4.94 -1.50
N PRO A 122 12.84 -5.97 -0.68
CA PRO A 122 13.90 -6.91 -1.00
C PRO A 122 13.63 -7.68 -2.30
N LYS A 123 12.38 -8.12 -2.53
CA LYS A 123 12.00 -8.85 -3.76
C LYS A 123 12.08 -7.97 -5.01
N LEU A 124 11.70 -6.69 -4.88
CA LEU A 124 11.82 -5.70 -5.95
C LEU A 124 13.28 -5.46 -6.30
N SER A 125 14.15 -5.28 -5.30
CA SER A 125 15.59 -5.07 -5.49
C SER A 125 16.24 -6.24 -6.24
N GLN A 126 15.97 -7.47 -5.79
CA GLN A 126 16.47 -8.68 -6.46
C GLN A 126 15.95 -8.79 -7.90
N SER A 127 14.66 -8.52 -8.11
CA SER A 127 14.04 -8.60 -9.43
C SER A 127 14.57 -7.52 -10.38
N ALA A 128 14.87 -6.32 -9.87
CA ALA A 128 15.43 -5.23 -10.65
C ALA A 128 16.82 -5.57 -11.18
N GLU A 129 17.69 -6.14 -10.34
CA GLU A 129 19.03 -6.53 -10.78
C GLU A 129 18.96 -7.67 -11.82
N ALA A 130 18.16 -8.70 -11.55
CA ALA A 130 17.95 -9.79 -12.50
C ALA A 130 17.41 -9.29 -13.84
N ARG A 131 16.45 -8.34 -13.80
CA ARG A 131 15.84 -7.76 -15.00
C ARG A 131 16.82 -6.91 -15.80
N LYS A 132 17.69 -6.15 -15.13
CA LYS A 132 18.74 -5.35 -15.77
C LYS A 132 19.72 -6.24 -16.53
N VAL A 133 20.16 -7.34 -15.92
CA VAL A 133 21.04 -8.33 -16.57
C VAL A 133 20.36 -8.94 -17.80
N ASP A 134 19.14 -9.46 -17.64
CA ASP A 134 18.33 -10.05 -18.73
C ASP A 134 18.12 -9.08 -19.90
N LEU A 135 17.78 -7.81 -19.62
CA LEU A 135 17.62 -6.79 -20.65
C LEU A 135 18.92 -6.48 -21.38
N THR A 136 20.04 -6.44 -20.66
CA THR A 136 21.36 -6.19 -21.26
C THR A 136 21.73 -7.29 -22.24
N GLU A 137 21.55 -8.55 -21.85
CA GLU A 137 21.82 -9.72 -22.71
C GLU A 137 20.91 -9.72 -23.95
N LYS A 138 19.62 -9.45 -23.77
CA LYS A 138 18.66 -9.34 -24.88
C LYS A 138 19.03 -8.24 -25.86
N ILE A 139 19.42 -7.06 -25.38
CA ILE A 139 19.87 -5.96 -26.25
C ILE A 139 21.10 -6.36 -27.06
N VAL A 140 22.07 -7.04 -26.45
CA VAL A 140 23.27 -7.51 -27.15
C VAL A 140 22.90 -8.52 -28.25
N LEU A 141 22.03 -9.48 -27.96
CA LEU A 141 21.54 -10.44 -28.95
C LEU A 141 20.81 -9.72 -30.11
N LEU A 142 19.88 -8.83 -29.79
CA LEU A 142 19.12 -8.07 -30.79
C LEU A 142 20.03 -7.24 -31.70
N LYS A 143 21.08 -6.60 -31.14
CA LYS A 143 22.09 -5.87 -31.94
C LYS A 143 22.84 -6.81 -32.88
N LYS A 144 23.25 -7.99 -32.43
CA LYS A 144 23.95 -8.98 -33.26
C LYS A 144 23.04 -9.47 -34.40
N VAL A 145 21.79 -9.80 -34.08
CA VAL A 145 20.79 -10.22 -35.07
C VAL A 145 20.54 -9.12 -36.08
N ALA A 146 20.27 -7.89 -35.65
CA ALA A 146 20.06 -6.74 -36.53
C ALA A 146 21.24 -6.53 -37.50
N LYS A 147 22.49 -6.69 -37.04
CA LYS A 147 23.69 -6.61 -37.89
C LYS A 147 23.73 -7.69 -38.97
N GLN A 148 23.28 -8.91 -38.67
CA GLN A 148 23.18 -9.97 -39.69
C GLN A 148 22.09 -9.66 -40.71
N PHE A 149 20.91 -9.20 -40.27
CA PHE A 149 19.83 -8.80 -41.18
C PHE A 149 20.19 -7.59 -42.05
N GLN A 150 20.99 -6.64 -41.55
CA GLN A 150 21.54 -5.55 -42.36
C GLN A 150 22.40 -6.04 -43.54
N ARG A 151 23.14 -7.14 -43.36
CA ARG A 151 23.92 -7.74 -44.46
C ARG A 151 23.01 -8.33 -45.53
N VAL A 152 21.88 -8.93 -45.14
CA VAL A 152 20.87 -9.41 -46.11
C VAL A 152 20.30 -8.26 -46.93
N LYS A 153 20.00 -7.12 -46.30
CA LYS A 153 19.53 -5.91 -47.01
C LYS A 153 20.57 -5.37 -48.02
N ALA A 154 21.86 -5.51 -47.72
CA ALA A 154 22.94 -5.13 -48.64
C ALA A 154 23.02 -6.06 -49.87
N ILE A 155 22.66 -7.35 -49.72
CA ILE A 155 22.63 -8.29 -50.86
C ILE A 155 21.58 -7.86 -51.90
N THR A 156 20.41 -7.38 -51.46
CA THR A 156 19.35 -6.90 -52.36
C THR A 156 19.52 -5.44 -52.81
N GLY A 157 20.55 -4.74 -52.32
CA GLY A 157 20.76 -3.31 -52.56
C GLY A 157 21.91 -2.98 -53.51
N THR A 158 22.49 -3.99 -54.19
CA THR A 158 23.67 -3.81 -55.07
C THR A 158 23.38 -4.12 -56.55
N GLU A 159 22.11 -4.12 -56.99
CA GLU A 159 21.72 -4.35 -58.40
C GLU A 159 20.93 -3.18 -59.03
N ALA A 160 21.05 -1.95 -58.52
CA ALA A 160 20.32 -0.80 -59.07
C ALA A 160 21.16 0.46 -59.31
N GLU A 161 22.48 0.33 -59.43
CA GLU A 161 23.36 1.44 -59.86
C GLU A 161 24.43 0.95 -60.87
N GLU A 162 24.07 0.08 -61.81
CA GLU A 162 24.84 -0.13 -63.04
C GLU A 162 23.86 -0.47 -64.19
N GLU A 163 23.15 0.52 -64.74
CA GLU A 163 22.73 0.55 -66.14
C GLU A 163 22.24 1.97 -66.52
N GLU A 164 23.04 2.58 -67.41
CA GLU A 164 22.91 3.84 -68.19
C GLU A 164 22.98 5.22 -67.51
#